data_AF-A0A6B0XEA3-F1
#
_entry.id   AF-A0A6B0XEA3-F1
#
_cell.length_a   1.000
_cell.length_b   1.000
_cell.length_c   1.000
_cell.angle_alpha   90.00
_cell.angle_beta   90.00
_cell.angle_gamma   90.00
#
_symmetry.space_group_name_H-M   'P 1'
#
loop_
_entity.id
_entity.type
_entity.pdbx_description
1 polymer ?
#
loop_
_entity_poly.entity_id
_entity_poly.type
_entity_poly.pdbx_seq_one_letter_code
_entity_poly.pdbx_strand_id
1 'polypeptide(L)'
;MKKPILKDDKMVLDATTDIFDLRRLRDYFVRVLGGHAPGENEVDEWWTLLLHLRLATTSHEQMTATIDGMLLFGKNPKRFLPQSGIRAICYSGASSAHAVRADEYLKGPLVPLCAQDSSLVESGLVDQAWDFVRRNTTPRGVVA
;
A
#
# COMPACT_ATOMS: atom_id res chain seq x y z
N MET A 1 -28.79 41.01 15.63
CA MET A 1 -29.27 39.70 15.15
C MET A 1 -28.14 39.02 14.38
N LYS A 2 -27.25 38.30 15.07
CA LYS A 2 -26.10 37.60 14.47
C LYS A 2 -26.53 36.16 14.21
N LYS A 3 -26.45 35.71 12.95
CA LYS A 3 -26.68 34.30 12.59
C LYS A 3 -25.68 33.42 13.33
N PRO A 4 -26.09 32.26 13.89
CA PRO A 4 -25.13 31.31 14.43
C PRO A 4 -24.36 30.70 13.27
N ILE A 5 -23.05 30.90 13.27
CA ILE A 5 -22.11 30.22 12.39
C ILE A 5 -22.19 28.75 12.76
N LEU A 6 -22.51 27.92 11.77
CA LEU A 6 -22.55 26.47 11.86
C LEU A 6 -21.25 26.04 12.55
N LYS A 7 -21.35 25.34 13.68
CA LYS A 7 -20.21 24.62 14.23
C LYS A 7 -19.84 23.60 13.16
N ASP A 8 -18.78 23.88 12.42
CA ASP A 8 -18.15 22.88 11.57
C ASP A 8 -17.89 21.67 12.45
N ASP A 9 -18.50 20.57 12.04
CA ASP A 9 -18.28 19.25 12.58
C ASP A 9 -16.78 19.06 12.76
N LYS A 10 -16.38 18.68 13.97
CA LYS A 10 -15.04 18.14 14.23
C LYS A 10 -14.88 16.85 13.42
N MET A 11 -14.63 16.99 12.11
CA MET A 11 -14.28 15.93 11.18
C MET A 11 -12.78 16.01 10.93
N VAL A 12 -11.96 15.81 11.98
CA VAL A 12 -10.50 15.67 11.78
C VAL A 12 -9.93 14.67 12.79
N LEU A 13 -10.53 13.48 12.84
CA LEU A 13 -9.95 12.28 13.47
C LEU A 13 -9.81 11.11 12.48
N ASP A 14 -10.23 11.29 11.22
CA ASP A 14 -10.45 10.20 10.25
C ASP A 14 -9.43 10.19 9.09
N ALA A 15 -9.06 11.34 8.55
CA ALA A 15 -8.54 11.41 7.19
C ALA A 15 -7.19 10.70 6.93
N THR A 16 -6.35 10.43 7.94
CA THR A 16 -5.04 9.77 7.71
C THR A 16 -4.96 8.34 8.25
N THR A 17 -5.57 8.06 9.39
CA THR A 17 -5.78 6.69 9.88
C THR A 17 -6.72 5.89 8.98
N ASP A 18 -7.62 6.56 8.25
CA ASP A 18 -8.42 5.87 7.25
C ASP A 18 -7.66 5.61 5.94
N ILE A 19 -6.72 6.48 5.57
CA ILE A 19 -5.94 6.32 4.33
C ILE A 19 -4.84 5.27 4.49
N PHE A 20 -4.13 5.26 5.61
CA PHE A 20 -3.03 4.30 5.87
C PHE A 20 -3.51 2.99 6.50
N ASP A 21 -2.88 1.89 6.11
CA ASP A 21 -2.98 0.61 6.79
C ASP A 21 -2.00 0.57 7.97
N LEU A 22 -2.49 0.86 9.18
CA LEU A 22 -1.68 0.85 10.40
C LEU A 22 -1.08 -0.54 10.71
N ARG A 23 -1.72 -1.63 10.27
CA ARG A 23 -1.19 -2.99 10.46
C ARG A 23 0.12 -3.16 9.69
N ARG A 24 0.14 -2.70 8.43
CA ARG A 24 1.33 -2.74 7.56
C ARG A 24 2.42 -1.79 8.00
N LEU A 25 2.06 -0.58 8.45
CA LEU A 25 3.04 0.34 9.03
C LEU A 25 3.74 -0.30 10.22
N ARG A 26 2.97 -0.83 11.18
CA ARG A 26 3.52 -1.51 12.36
C ARG A 26 4.42 -2.69 11.97
N ASP A 27 3.92 -3.59 11.13
CA ASP A 27 4.69 -4.73 10.65
C ASP A 27 6.01 -4.29 10.00
N TYR A 28 5.96 -3.30 9.10
CA TYR A 28 7.16 -2.81 8.42
C TYR A 28 8.18 -2.19 9.40
N PHE A 29 7.73 -1.32 10.31
CA PHE A 29 8.63 -0.67 11.27
C PHE A 29 9.28 -1.66 12.24
N VAL A 30 8.54 -2.68 12.67
CA VAL A 30 9.06 -3.67 13.62
C VAL A 30 9.89 -4.73 12.90
N ARG A 31 9.35 -5.37 11.86
CA ARG A 31 9.98 -6.52 11.20
C ARG A 31 11.07 -6.13 10.20
N VAL A 32 10.84 -5.10 9.40
CA VAL A 32 11.77 -4.70 8.33
C VAL A 32 12.82 -3.73 8.84
N LEU A 33 12.40 -2.73 9.62
CA LEU A 33 13.31 -1.72 10.15
C LEU A 33 13.90 -2.07 11.53
N GLY A 34 13.41 -3.13 12.19
CA GLY A 34 13.90 -3.56 13.51
C GLY A 34 13.64 -2.54 14.63
N GLY A 35 12.75 -1.59 14.40
CA GLY A 35 12.45 -0.50 15.32
C GLY A 35 11.27 -0.80 16.24
N HIS A 36 10.67 0.27 16.77
CA HIS A 36 9.39 0.20 17.48
C HIS A 36 8.32 0.89 16.63
N ALA A 37 7.08 0.50 16.86
CA ALA A 37 5.91 1.17 16.31
C ALA A 37 5.05 1.68 17.46
N PRO A 38 4.41 2.85 17.34
CA PRO A 38 3.48 3.33 18.34
C PRO A 38 2.29 2.36 18.56
N GLY A 39 1.67 2.48 19.72
CA GLY A 39 0.41 1.84 20.07
C GLY A 39 -0.71 2.19 19.09
N GLU A 40 -1.75 1.37 19.03
CA GLU A 40 -2.88 1.58 18.09
C GLU A 40 -3.62 2.89 18.33
N ASN A 41 -3.67 3.34 19.58
CA ASN A 41 -4.40 4.53 19.99
C ASN A 41 -3.50 5.77 20.13
N GLU A 42 -2.19 5.64 19.85
CA GLU A 42 -1.20 6.73 19.99
C GLU A 42 -1.12 7.54 18.69
N VAL A 43 -2.23 8.21 18.35
CA VAL A 43 -2.41 8.91 17.06
C VAL A 43 -1.34 9.98 16.84
N ASP A 44 -1.01 10.77 17.86
CA ASP A 44 -0.02 11.86 17.76
C ASP A 44 1.40 11.33 17.52
N GLU A 45 1.72 10.15 18.06
CA GLU A 45 3.02 9.49 17.85
C GLU A 45 3.12 8.96 16.43
N TRP A 46 2.05 8.32 15.92
CA TRP A 46 1.97 7.94 14.51
C TRP A 46 2.13 9.15 13.58
N TRP A 47 1.50 10.27 13.92
CA TRP A 47 1.58 11.49 13.15
C TRP A 47 3.02 12.01 13.07
N THR A 48 3.66 12.12 14.22
CA THR A 48 5.06 12.56 14.36
C THR A 48 5.99 11.65 13.55
N LEU A 49 5.83 10.33 13.68
CA LEU A 49 6.63 9.35 12.94
C LEU A 49 6.45 9.48 11.43
N LEU A 50 5.21 9.55 10.93
CA LEU A 50 4.91 9.65 9.50
C LEU A 50 5.43 10.95 8.88
N LEU A 51 5.40 12.07 9.63
CA LEU A 51 5.97 13.35 9.20
C LEU A 51 7.50 13.30 9.17
N HIS A 52 8.13 12.78 10.23
CA HIS A 52 9.60 12.65 10.29
C HIS A 52 10.15 11.79 9.16
N LEU A 53 9.44 10.72 8.80
CA LEU A 53 9.80 9.83 7.71
C LEU A 53 9.32 10.30 6.34
N ARG A 54 8.64 11.47 6.27
CA ARG A 54 8.08 12.03 5.03
C ARG A 54 7.12 11.10 4.29
N LEU A 55 6.49 10.18 5.00
CA LEU A 55 5.38 9.37 4.50
C LEU A 55 4.07 10.17 4.50
N ALA A 56 4.01 11.24 5.28
CA ALA A 56 2.96 12.24 5.24
C ALA A 56 3.55 13.65 5.26
N THR A 57 2.71 14.62 4.89
CA THR A 57 3.00 16.06 4.93
C THR A 57 1.76 16.81 5.42
N THR A 58 1.91 18.10 5.68
CA THR A 58 0.79 18.99 6.01
C THR A 58 0.48 19.88 4.82
N SER A 59 -0.79 19.90 4.39
CA SER A 59 -1.32 20.76 3.32
C SER A 59 -2.64 21.36 3.76
N HIS A 60 -2.81 22.69 3.65
CA HIS A 60 -4.02 23.38 4.14
C HIS A 60 -4.40 22.99 5.58
N GLU A 61 -3.41 22.88 6.48
CA GLU A 61 -3.59 22.46 7.88
C GLU A 61 -4.12 21.02 8.06
N GLN A 62 -4.20 20.24 6.98
CA GLN A 62 -4.60 18.84 6.99
C GLN A 62 -3.39 17.95 6.70
N MET A 63 -3.28 16.86 7.47
CA MET A 63 -2.31 15.82 7.15
C MET A 63 -2.72 15.11 5.87
N THR A 64 -1.76 14.98 4.96
CA THR A 64 -1.94 14.33 3.66
C THR A 64 -0.83 13.31 3.48
N ALA A 65 -1.17 12.10 3.04
CA ALA A 65 -0.17 11.11 2.66
C ALA A 65 0.69 11.63 1.49
N THR A 66 2.00 11.43 1.55
CA THR A 66 2.85 11.61 0.37
C THR A 66 2.60 10.49 -0.64
N ILE A 67 3.11 10.62 -1.85
CA ILE A 67 3.04 9.56 -2.86
C ILE A 67 3.69 8.28 -2.31
N ASP A 68 4.85 8.40 -1.67
CA ASP A 68 5.59 7.26 -1.12
C ASP A 68 4.80 6.58 0.00
N GLY A 69 4.25 7.37 0.93
CA GLY A 69 3.37 6.84 1.98
C GLY A 69 2.17 6.10 1.38
N MET A 70 1.48 6.73 0.43
CA MET A 70 0.31 6.14 -0.20
C MET A 70 0.65 4.84 -0.94
N LEU A 71 1.75 4.80 -1.71
CA LEU A 71 2.17 3.61 -2.45
C LEU A 71 2.61 2.48 -1.53
N LEU A 72 3.34 2.79 -0.46
CA LEU A 72 3.84 1.78 0.47
C LEU A 72 2.74 1.24 1.38
N PHE A 73 1.93 2.11 1.97
CA PHE A 73 1.06 1.76 3.11
C PHE A 73 -0.40 2.19 2.95
N GLY A 74 -0.82 2.76 1.82
CA GLY A 74 -2.21 3.18 1.64
C GLY A 74 -3.16 1.98 1.53
N LYS A 75 -4.31 2.01 2.21
CA LYS A 75 -5.34 0.94 2.13
C LYS A 75 -5.86 0.73 0.71
N ASN A 76 -5.97 1.82 -0.07
CA ASN A 76 -6.43 1.78 -1.46
C ASN A 76 -5.70 2.81 -2.34
N PRO A 77 -4.43 2.56 -2.69
CA PRO A 77 -3.60 3.53 -3.41
C PRO A 77 -4.19 3.93 -4.76
N LYS A 78 -4.85 2.98 -5.44
CA LYS A 78 -5.48 3.19 -6.76
C LYS A 78 -6.54 4.28 -6.76
N ARG A 79 -7.23 4.51 -5.63
CA ARG A 79 -8.25 5.57 -5.50
C ARG A 79 -7.65 6.97 -5.72
N PHE A 80 -6.43 7.19 -5.25
CA PHE A 80 -5.77 8.50 -5.29
C PHE A 80 -4.67 8.57 -6.37
N LEU A 81 -4.07 7.43 -6.70
CA LEU A 81 -3.04 7.26 -7.71
C LEU A 81 -3.45 6.12 -8.66
N PRO A 82 -4.24 6.39 -9.71
CA PRO A 82 -4.72 5.35 -10.62
C PRO A 82 -3.59 4.50 -11.26
N GLN A 83 -2.41 5.08 -11.39
CA GLN A 83 -1.18 4.47 -11.90
C GLN A 83 -0.39 3.65 -10.87
N SER A 84 -0.90 3.45 -9.65
CA SER A 84 -0.22 2.70 -8.57
C SER A 84 -0.18 1.18 -8.75
N GLY A 85 -0.90 0.64 -9.74
CA GLY A 85 -0.94 -0.81 -10.02
C GLY A 85 -0.02 -1.23 -11.16
N ILE A 86 0.09 -2.54 -11.36
CA ILE A 86 0.85 -3.15 -12.46
C ILE A 86 -0.11 -3.97 -13.32
N ARG A 87 -0.09 -3.78 -14.64
CA ARG A 87 -0.72 -4.72 -15.58
C ARG A 87 0.33 -5.71 -16.04
N ALA A 88 0.16 -6.98 -15.68
CA ALA A 88 1.09 -8.05 -15.99
C ALA A 88 0.50 -8.97 -17.06
N ILE A 89 1.21 -9.14 -18.17
CA ILE A 89 0.75 -9.94 -19.31
C ILE A 89 1.80 -10.99 -19.65
N CYS A 90 1.35 -12.22 -19.88
CA CYS A 90 2.16 -13.32 -20.34
C CYS A 90 1.64 -13.81 -21.70
N TYR A 91 2.53 -13.85 -22.69
CA TYR A 91 2.25 -14.37 -24.03
C TYR A 91 2.81 -15.80 -24.17
N SER A 92 2.21 -16.60 -25.05
CA SER A 92 2.64 -17.98 -25.30
C SER A 92 3.94 -18.11 -26.10
N GLY A 93 4.48 -17.02 -26.64
CA GLY A 93 5.82 -17.00 -27.25
C GLY A 93 6.33 -15.58 -27.45
N ALA A 94 7.35 -15.42 -28.29
CA ALA A 94 8.18 -14.21 -28.34
C ALA A 94 7.48 -12.98 -28.97
N SER A 95 6.36 -13.17 -29.67
CA SER A 95 5.59 -12.08 -30.27
C SER A 95 4.28 -11.84 -29.53
N SER A 96 3.91 -10.57 -29.35
CA SER A 96 2.61 -10.16 -28.79
C SER A 96 1.42 -10.50 -29.68
N ALA A 97 1.66 -10.92 -30.94
CA ALA A 97 0.64 -11.45 -31.85
C ALA A 97 0.18 -12.87 -31.46
N HIS A 98 0.85 -13.49 -30.48
CA HIS A 98 0.47 -14.81 -29.97
C HIS A 98 -0.66 -14.70 -28.94
N ALA A 99 -1.37 -15.81 -28.73
CA ALA A 99 -2.44 -15.88 -27.75
C ALA A 99 -1.94 -15.48 -26.34
N VAL A 100 -2.66 -14.54 -25.71
CA VAL A 100 -2.44 -14.14 -24.33
C VAL A 100 -2.71 -15.35 -23.43
N ARG A 101 -1.71 -15.74 -22.64
CA ARG A 101 -1.80 -16.85 -21.68
C ARG A 101 -2.28 -16.37 -20.31
N ALA A 102 -1.88 -15.16 -19.90
CA ALA A 102 -2.35 -14.50 -18.70
C ALA A 102 -2.36 -12.97 -18.89
N ASP A 103 -3.36 -12.29 -18.34
CA ASP A 103 -3.47 -10.83 -18.29
C ASP A 103 -4.11 -10.48 -16.94
N GLU A 104 -3.30 -9.99 -16.01
CA GLU A 104 -3.69 -9.73 -14.63
C GLU A 104 -3.40 -8.26 -14.29
N TYR A 105 -4.34 -7.59 -13.61
CA TYR A 105 -4.11 -6.25 -13.06
C TYR A 105 -3.87 -6.35 -11.55
N LEU A 106 -2.61 -6.18 -11.17
CA LEU A 106 -2.11 -6.26 -9.81
C LEU A 106 -2.23 -4.89 -9.13
N LYS A 107 -2.66 -4.90 -7.87
CA LYS A 107 -2.97 -3.66 -7.13
C LYS A 107 -2.81 -3.86 -5.62
N GLY A 108 -2.71 -2.73 -4.91
CA GLY A 108 -2.61 -2.70 -3.45
C GLY A 108 -1.36 -1.95 -3.00
N PRO A 109 -1.10 -1.93 -1.68
CA PRO A 109 0.14 -1.40 -1.11
C PRO A 109 1.36 -2.18 -1.64
N LEU A 110 2.50 -1.50 -1.80
CA LEU A 110 3.74 -2.12 -2.27
C LEU A 110 4.24 -3.19 -1.30
N VAL A 111 4.15 -2.93 0.01
CA VAL A 111 4.72 -3.80 1.05
C VAL A 111 3.72 -4.87 1.48
N PRO A 112 4.18 -6.10 1.79
CA PRO A 112 3.34 -7.13 2.38
C PRO A 112 2.89 -6.77 3.80
N LEU A 113 1.88 -7.50 4.27
CA LEU A 113 1.60 -7.64 5.68
C LEU A 113 2.02 -9.03 6.13
N CYS A 114 2.89 -9.10 7.13
CA CYS A 114 3.25 -10.34 7.81
C CYS A 114 2.68 -10.41 9.21
N ALA A 115 2.58 -11.63 9.73
CA ALA A 115 2.34 -11.88 11.14
C ALA A 115 3.66 -11.77 11.92
N GLN A 116 3.56 -11.84 13.25
CA GLN A 116 4.71 -11.70 14.14
C GLN A 116 5.76 -12.81 13.98
N ASP A 117 5.34 -13.99 13.52
CA ASP A 117 6.22 -15.11 13.14
C ASP A 117 6.83 -14.96 11.73
N SER A 118 6.67 -13.79 11.11
CA SER A 118 7.08 -13.46 9.75
C SER A 118 6.36 -14.25 8.64
N SER A 119 5.32 -15.01 8.96
CA SER A 119 4.46 -15.63 7.94
C SER A 119 3.71 -14.56 7.16
N LEU A 120 3.55 -14.76 5.85
CA LEU A 120 2.83 -13.82 4.98
C LEU A 120 1.32 -13.91 5.25
N VAL A 121 0.71 -12.77 5.62
CA VAL A 121 -0.73 -12.65 5.87
C VAL A 121 -1.43 -12.09 4.63
N GLU A 122 -0.90 -11.01 4.06
CA GLU A 122 -1.42 -10.40 2.83
C GLU A 122 -0.27 -9.99 1.91
N SER A 123 -0.28 -10.45 0.65
CA SER A 123 0.73 -10.10 -0.35
C SER A 123 0.74 -8.60 -0.65
N GLY A 124 1.94 -8.00 -0.72
CA GLY A 124 2.14 -6.68 -1.30
C GLY A 124 2.12 -6.73 -2.83
N LEU A 125 2.11 -5.57 -3.48
CA LEU A 125 2.14 -5.48 -4.94
C LEU A 125 3.42 -6.10 -5.53
N VAL A 126 4.55 -6.00 -4.82
CA VAL A 126 5.82 -6.63 -5.23
C VAL A 126 5.70 -8.15 -5.18
N ASP A 127 5.09 -8.70 -4.12
CA ASP A 127 4.88 -10.15 -3.99
C ASP A 127 3.93 -10.69 -5.05
N GLN A 128 2.85 -9.95 -5.35
CA GLN A 128 1.92 -10.29 -6.43
C GLN A 128 2.64 -10.33 -7.78
N ALA A 129 3.48 -9.33 -8.07
CA ALA A 129 4.24 -9.27 -9.32
C ALA A 129 5.27 -10.41 -9.41
N TRP A 130 5.96 -10.69 -8.31
CA TRP A 130 6.91 -11.79 -8.23
C TRP A 130 6.22 -13.15 -8.44
N ASP A 131 5.07 -13.37 -7.81
CA ASP A 131 4.30 -14.60 -7.97
C ASP A 131 3.79 -14.76 -9.41
N PHE A 132 3.32 -13.68 -10.04
CA PHE A 132 2.94 -13.68 -11.45
C PHE A 132 4.12 -14.12 -12.33
N VAL A 133 5.30 -13.53 -12.15
CA VAL A 133 6.50 -13.90 -12.89
C VAL A 133 6.82 -15.37 -12.67
N ARG A 134 6.94 -15.81 -11.41
CA ARG A 134 7.29 -17.19 -11.05
C ARG A 134 6.35 -18.22 -11.69
N ARG A 135 5.04 -18.02 -11.57
CA ARG A 135 4.03 -18.93 -12.17
C ARG A 135 4.11 -18.99 -13.68
N ASN A 136 4.59 -17.92 -14.32
CA ASN A 136 4.58 -17.80 -15.77
C ASN A 136 5.94 -18.06 -16.44
N THR A 137 7.05 -18.00 -15.72
CA THR A 137 8.40 -18.23 -16.28
C THR A 137 9.01 -19.56 -15.87
N THR A 138 8.44 -20.28 -14.89
CA THR A 138 8.92 -21.62 -14.54
C THR A 138 8.78 -22.53 -15.78
N PRO A 139 9.88 -23.16 -16.26
CA PRO A 139 9.80 -24.06 -17.41
C PRO A 139 8.86 -25.21 -17.07
N ARG A 140 7.69 -25.26 -17.71
CA ARG A 140 6.95 -26.53 -17.76
C ARG A 140 7.81 -27.46 -18.60
N GLY A 141 8.32 -28.52 -17.97
CA GLY A 141 9.27 -29.45 -18.56
C GLY A 141 8.92 -29.77 -20.01
N VAL A 142 9.90 -29.57 -20.88
CA VAL A 142 9.93 -30.22 -22.19
C VAL A 142 9.99 -31.71 -21.87
N VAL A 143 8.84 -32.39 -21.93
CA VAL A 143 8.82 -33.84 -21.98
C VAL A 143 9.31 -34.17 -23.39
N ALA A 144 10.58 -34.55 -23.49
CA ALA A 144 11.18 -35.13 -24.68
C ALA A 144 10.75 -36.60 -24.80
#